data_AF-A0A9E3SV23-F1
#
_entry.id   AF-A0A9E3SV23-F1
#
_cell.length_a   1.000
_cell.length_b   1.000
_cell.length_c   1.000
_cell.angle_alpha   90.00
_cell.angle_beta   90.00
_cell.angle_gamma   90.00
#
_symmetry.space_group_name_H-M   'P 1'
#
loop_
_entity.id
_entity.type
_entity.pdbx_description
1 polymer ?
#
loop_
_entity_poly.entity_id
_entity_poly.type
_entity_poly.pdbx_seq_one_letter_code
_entity_poly.pdbx_strand_id
1 'polypeptide(L)'
;MNSHWIRTDEAYRQIIAAAEMAEKERIYREAFAPLFTAMQQSAPHIPVQGDTLEAARTWGMLLPEDLIETPEALFRLEAADAWTVAAQAAAEGAKRFAPYADRIAVTNVTGWLLLTNPAQSQPSNKGYTGLQFPGHIVSIFDTPNDYNLPRLPGLVVHELHHLVRLGLYPWTFQQPYGVADYIVLEGMAESFAAQLYGEAVVGYYVTDISVADLATAKQVVRAGLGASGDIRGYIFGDHFAEQWQFPKIGMPPFGGYAVGYHLVQAYLRRTGKTVEEATFIPSDEIAAEAGYFD
;
A
#
# COMPACT_ATOMS: atom_id res chain seq x y z
N MET A 1 -17.42 9.02 -0.40
CA MET A 1 -16.32 8.76 -1.36
C MET A 1 -16.81 7.71 -2.35
N ASN A 2 -16.55 7.90 -3.64
CA ASN A 2 -16.86 6.92 -4.68
C ASN A 2 -15.58 6.15 -5.06
N SER A 3 -15.68 4.86 -5.34
CA SER A 3 -14.59 4.07 -5.94
C SER A 3 -14.94 3.64 -7.36
N HIS A 4 -13.94 3.61 -8.23
CA HIS A 4 -14.04 3.09 -9.59
C HIS A 4 -12.79 2.24 -9.87
N TRP A 5 -12.95 1.01 -10.34
CA TRP A 5 -11.83 0.10 -10.61
C TRP A 5 -11.64 -0.10 -12.11
N ILE A 6 -10.44 0.14 -12.62
CA ILE A 6 -10.11 -0.04 -14.03
C ILE A 6 -10.05 -1.53 -14.35
N ARG A 7 -10.76 -1.96 -15.40
CA ARG A 7 -10.67 -3.33 -15.96
C ARG A 7 -9.39 -3.50 -16.79
N THR A 8 -8.24 -3.47 -16.11
CA THR A 8 -6.94 -3.73 -16.75
C THR A 8 -6.84 -5.18 -17.24
N ASP A 9 -7.63 -6.12 -16.71
CA ASP A 9 -7.84 -7.46 -17.29
C ASP A 9 -8.37 -7.39 -18.72
N GLU A 10 -9.41 -6.60 -19.00
CA GLU A 10 -9.93 -6.40 -20.35
C GLU A 10 -8.87 -5.79 -21.27
N ALA A 11 -8.06 -4.84 -20.78
CA ALA A 11 -6.93 -4.28 -21.52
C ALA A 11 -5.86 -5.34 -21.83
N TYR A 12 -5.44 -6.14 -20.85
CA TYR A 12 -4.49 -7.24 -21.07
C TYR A 12 -5.04 -8.25 -22.08
N ARG A 13 -6.35 -8.58 -22.04
CA ARG A 13 -6.99 -9.46 -23.02
C ARG A 13 -7.02 -8.87 -24.43
N GLN A 14 -7.27 -7.57 -24.57
CA GLN A 14 -7.19 -6.88 -25.88
C GLN A 14 -5.75 -6.87 -26.42
N ILE A 15 -4.75 -6.59 -25.57
CA ILE A 15 -3.33 -6.64 -25.94
C ILE A 15 -2.94 -8.05 -26.38
N ILE A 16 -3.30 -9.10 -25.63
CA ILE A 16 -2.99 -10.49 -25.99
C ILE A 16 -3.63 -10.87 -27.34
N ALA A 17 -4.90 -10.49 -27.56
CA ALA A 17 -5.65 -10.82 -28.78
C ALA A 17 -5.20 -10.08 -30.05
N ALA A 18 -4.51 -8.94 -29.92
CA ALA A 18 -3.96 -8.22 -31.07
C ALA A 18 -2.80 -8.99 -31.72
N ALA A 19 -2.86 -9.15 -33.05
CA ALA A 19 -1.89 -9.96 -33.81
C ALA A 19 -0.55 -9.24 -34.04
N GLU A 20 -0.60 -7.94 -34.37
CA GLU A 20 0.59 -7.15 -34.72
C GLU A 20 1.14 -6.38 -33.50
N MET A 21 2.46 -6.36 -33.31
CA MET A 21 3.07 -5.70 -32.15
C MET A 21 2.74 -4.21 -32.06
N ALA A 22 2.67 -3.50 -33.20
CA ALA A 22 2.28 -2.09 -33.22
C ALA A 22 0.84 -1.85 -32.69
N GLU A 23 -0.06 -2.82 -32.85
CA GLU A 23 -1.41 -2.75 -32.29
C GLU A 23 -1.42 -3.12 -30.80
N LYS A 24 -0.61 -4.11 -30.37
CA LYS A 24 -0.36 -4.41 -28.95
C LYS A 24 0.14 -3.16 -28.21
N GLU A 25 1.12 -2.46 -28.77
CA GLU A 25 1.64 -1.20 -28.24
C GLU A 25 0.58 -0.09 -28.20
N ARG A 26 -0.23 0.07 -29.27
CA ARG A 26 -1.28 1.10 -29.32
C ARG A 26 -2.30 0.91 -28.20
N ILE A 27 -2.83 -0.31 -28.04
CA ILE A 27 -3.80 -0.65 -26.99
C ILE A 27 -3.19 -0.44 -25.60
N TYR A 28 -1.94 -0.88 -25.40
CA TYR A 28 -1.22 -0.67 -24.14
C TYR A 28 -1.09 0.83 -23.79
N ARG A 29 -0.70 1.65 -24.78
CA ARG A 29 -0.53 3.09 -24.62
C ARG A 29 -1.86 3.75 -24.23
N GLU A 30 -2.95 3.39 -24.88
CA GLU A 30 -4.29 3.92 -24.59
C GLU A 30 -4.81 3.49 -23.20
N ALA A 31 -4.58 2.23 -22.80
CA ALA A 31 -5.04 1.70 -21.52
C ALA A 31 -4.27 2.25 -20.29
N PHE A 32 -2.95 2.40 -20.40
CA PHE A 32 -2.09 2.73 -19.25
C PHE A 32 -1.60 4.19 -19.20
N ALA A 33 -1.74 4.98 -20.27
CA ALA A 33 -1.42 6.42 -20.22
C ALA A 33 -2.15 7.19 -19.11
N PRO A 34 -3.43 6.93 -18.77
CA PRO A 34 -4.12 7.69 -17.71
C PRO A 34 -3.50 7.47 -16.31
N LEU A 35 -2.98 6.27 -16.02
CA LEU A 35 -2.26 5.97 -14.77
C LEU A 35 -1.02 6.87 -14.62
N PHE A 36 -0.13 6.83 -15.62
CA PHE A 36 1.12 7.59 -15.59
C PHE A 36 0.89 9.11 -15.67
N THR A 37 -0.13 9.55 -16.40
CA THR A 37 -0.57 10.95 -16.42
C THR A 37 -0.99 11.41 -15.02
N ALA A 38 -1.78 10.61 -14.30
CA ALA A 38 -2.22 10.93 -12.94
C ALA A 38 -1.05 10.92 -11.94
N MET A 39 -0.12 9.97 -12.05
CA MET A 39 1.12 9.94 -11.25
C MET A 39 1.96 11.21 -11.47
N GLN A 40 2.24 11.59 -12.72
CA GLN A 40 2.99 12.80 -13.05
C GLN A 40 2.34 14.08 -12.50
N GLN A 41 1.01 14.17 -12.53
CA GLN A 41 0.27 15.36 -12.09
C GLN A 41 0.14 15.47 -10.56
N SER A 42 -0.02 14.36 -9.85
CA SER A 42 -0.39 14.35 -8.43
C SER A 42 0.72 13.88 -7.49
N ALA A 43 1.70 13.15 -8.00
CA ALA A 43 2.83 12.60 -7.25
C ALA A 43 4.16 12.78 -8.01
N PRO A 44 4.59 14.01 -8.32
CA PRO A 44 5.79 14.27 -9.14
C PRO A 44 7.14 13.88 -8.48
N HIS A 45 7.11 13.35 -7.26
CA HIS A 45 8.25 12.70 -6.60
C HIS A 45 8.39 11.22 -7.01
N ILE A 46 7.34 10.63 -7.59
CA ILE A 46 7.33 9.27 -8.14
C ILE A 46 7.94 9.31 -9.55
N PRO A 47 8.95 8.49 -9.87
CA PRO A 47 9.60 8.52 -11.17
C PRO A 47 8.69 7.94 -12.26
N VAL A 48 8.30 8.80 -13.19
CA VAL A 48 7.63 8.44 -14.46
C VAL A 48 8.46 9.02 -15.60
N GLN A 49 9.21 8.16 -16.29
CA GLN A 49 10.12 8.56 -17.36
C GLN A 49 9.49 8.34 -18.73
N GLY A 50 9.73 9.28 -19.66
CA GLY A 50 9.44 9.08 -21.08
C GLY A 50 7.97 8.89 -21.43
N ASP A 51 7.71 8.02 -22.41
CA ASP A 51 6.36 7.63 -22.82
C ASP A 51 5.76 6.48 -21.97
N THR A 52 4.50 6.10 -22.23
CA THR A 52 3.78 5.04 -21.47
C THR A 52 4.53 3.70 -21.38
N LEU A 53 5.28 3.29 -22.40
CA LEU A 53 6.07 2.05 -22.39
C LEU A 53 7.39 2.22 -21.66
N GLU A 54 8.04 3.39 -21.76
CA GLU A 54 9.24 3.71 -20.99
C GLU A 54 8.94 3.81 -19.49
N ALA A 55 7.80 4.41 -19.14
CA ALA A 55 7.27 4.44 -17.79
C ALA A 55 6.94 3.03 -17.28
N ALA A 56 6.18 2.24 -18.04
CA ALA A 56 5.85 0.86 -17.68
C ALA A 56 7.09 -0.03 -17.51
N ARG A 57 8.11 0.12 -18.36
CA ARG A 57 9.39 -0.59 -18.26
C ARG A 57 10.18 -0.16 -17.03
N THR A 58 10.15 1.12 -16.68
CA THR A 58 10.72 1.66 -15.41
C THR A 58 10.01 1.07 -14.19
N TRP A 59 8.72 0.79 -14.31
CA TRP A 59 7.87 0.20 -13.27
C TRP A 59 7.90 -1.33 -13.22
N GLY A 60 8.71 -1.98 -14.06
CA GLY A 60 8.78 -3.44 -14.14
C GLY A 60 7.47 -4.12 -14.54
N MET A 61 6.52 -3.40 -15.14
CA MET A 61 5.25 -3.96 -15.62
C MET A 61 5.49 -4.98 -16.74
N LEU A 62 4.55 -5.92 -16.92
CA LEU A 62 4.52 -6.74 -18.15
C LEU A 62 4.18 -5.85 -19.35
N LEU A 63 4.98 -5.94 -20.40
CA LEU A 63 4.92 -5.09 -21.59
C LEU A 63 4.28 -5.81 -22.80
N PRO A 64 4.01 -5.13 -23.93
CA PRO A 64 3.50 -5.77 -25.15
C PRO A 64 4.30 -7.00 -25.61
N GLU A 65 5.62 -7.01 -25.41
CA GLU A 65 6.49 -8.17 -25.68
C GLU A 65 6.32 -9.35 -24.70
N ASP A 66 5.85 -9.11 -23.47
CA ASP A 66 5.52 -10.15 -22.47
C ASP A 66 4.09 -10.70 -22.68
N LEU A 67 3.26 -10.02 -23.47
CA LEU A 67 1.83 -10.26 -23.66
C LEU A 67 1.51 -10.90 -25.03
N ILE A 68 2.35 -11.87 -25.43
CA ILE A 68 2.11 -12.74 -26.59
C ILE A 68 1.13 -13.87 -26.26
N GLU A 69 1.33 -14.51 -25.10
CA GLU A 69 0.42 -15.52 -24.54
C GLU A 69 -0.26 -14.97 -23.27
N THR A 70 -1.12 -15.76 -22.62
CA THR A 70 -1.72 -15.37 -21.33
C THR A 70 -0.74 -15.67 -20.20
N PRO A 71 -0.25 -14.67 -19.43
CA PRO A 71 0.61 -14.94 -18.27
C PRO A 71 -0.14 -15.74 -17.19
N GLU A 72 0.55 -16.65 -16.49
CA GLU A 72 -0.05 -17.41 -15.40
C GLU A 72 -0.64 -16.49 -14.31
N ALA A 73 0.01 -15.35 -14.05
CA ALA A 73 -0.48 -14.34 -13.14
C ALA A 73 -1.87 -13.80 -13.52
N LEU A 74 -2.08 -13.45 -14.80
CA LEU A 74 -3.37 -12.98 -15.31
C LEU A 74 -4.45 -14.05 -15.12
N PHE A 75 -4.16 -15.28 -15.56
CA PHE A 75 -5.09 -16.42 -15.43
C PHE A 75 -5.49 -16.69 -13.98
N ARG A 76 -4.54 -16.66 -13.03
CA ARG A 76 -4.80 -16.84 -11.60
C ARG A 76 -5.65 -15.71 -11.01
N LEU A 77 -5.41 -14.46 -11.40
CA LEU A 77 -6.15 -13.30 -10.92
C LEU A 77 -7.58 -13.25 -11.49
N GLU A 78 -7.78 -13.62 -12.76
CA GLU A 78 -9.12 -13.77 -13.35
C GLU A 78 -9.90 -14.94 -12.71
N ALA A 79 -9.24 -16.08 -12.46
CA ALA A 79 -9.85 -17.22 -11.78
C ALA A 79 -10.24 -16.93 -10.32
N ALA A 80 -9.64 -15.90 -9.70
CA ALA A 80 -9.98 -15.38 -8.39
C ALA A 80 -10.93 -14.16 -8.42
N ASP A 81 -11.42 -13.76 -9.61
CA ASP A 81 -12.23 -12.54 -9.84
C ASP A 81 -11.63 -11.26 -9.22
N ALA A 82 -10.29 -11.16 -9.25
CA ALA A 82 -9.51 -10.21 -8.45
C ALA A 82 -9.91 -8.74 -8.65
N TRP A 83 -10.26 -8.34 -9.88
CA TRP A 83 -10.73 -6.99 -10.20
C TRP A 83 -12.06 -6.65 -9.53
N THR A 84 -12.97 -7.61 -9.47
CA THR A 84 -14.29 -7.43 -8.84
C THR A 84 -14.15 -7.46 -7.32
N VAL A 85 -13.30 -8.35 -6.78
CA VAL A 85 -12.92 -8.39 -5.36
C VAL A 85 -12.31 -7.07 -4.91
N ALA A 86 -11.37 -6.51 -5.67
CA ALA A 86 -10.75 -5.21 -5.37
C ALA A 86 -11.76 -4.05 -5.45
N ALA A 87 -12.61 -4.01 -6.48
CA ALA A 87 -13.67 -3.01 -6.61
C ALA A 87 -14.65 -3.05 -5.42
N GLN A 88 -15.07 -4.25 -4.99
CA GLN A 88 -15.92 -4.45 -3.81
C GLN A 88 -15.21 -3.99 -2.53
N ALA A 89 -13.96 -4.37 -2.32
CA ALA A 89 -13.20 -4.00 -1.13
C ALA A 89 -13.02 -2.48 -0.99
N ALA A 90 -12.72 -1.79 -2.10
CA ALA A 90 -12.65 -0.33 -2.13
C ALA A 90 -14.01 0.33 -1.83
N ALA A 91 -15.11 -0.22 -2.34
CA ALA A 91 -16.46 0.29 -2.07
C ALA A 91 -16.89 0.06 -0.61
N GLU A 92 -16.54 -1.09 -0.01
CA GLU A 92 -16.79 -1.38 1.40
C GLU A 92 -15.99 -0.45 2.33
N GLY A 93 -14.69 -0.30 2.09
CA GLY A 93 -13.86 0.65 2.83
C GLY A 93 -14.36 2.10 2.70
N ALA A 94 -14.74 2.53 1.50
CA ALA A 94 -15.28 3.87 1.26
C ALA A 94 -16.64 4.09 1.97
N LYS A 95 -17.46 3.04 2.10
CA LYS A 95 -18.73 3.05 2.84
C LYS A 95 -18.52 3.17 4.34
N ARG A 96 -17.46 2.59 4.92
CA ARG A 96 -17.11 2.77 6.35
C ARG A 96 -16.87 4.24 6.71
N PHE A 97 -16.25 5.00 5.81
CA PHE A 97 -15.98 6.43 5.97
C PHE A 97 -17.15 7.35 5.59
N ALA A 98 -18.27 6.83 5.08
CA ALA A 98 -19.43 7.64 4.71
C ALA A 98 -20.02 8.53 5.82
N PRO A 99 -20.04 8.14 7.12
CA PRO A 99 -20.49 9.01 8.22
C PRO A 99 -19.59 10.23 8.48
N TYR A 100 -18.41 10.31 7.86
CA TYR A 100 -17.40 11.37 8.06
C TYR A 100 -17.05 12.07 6.74
N ALA A 101 -17.92 11.97 5.72
CA ALA A 101 -17.64 12.45 4.36
C ALA A 101 -17.46 13.99 4.26
N ASP A 102 -17.92 14.74 5.25
CA ASP A 102 -17.69 16.18 5.44
C ASP A 102 -16.26 16.51 5.91
N ARG A 103 -15.54 15.53 6.47
CA ARG A 103 -14.19 15.66 7.03
C ARG A 103 -13.08 15.11 6.12
N ILE A 104 -13.42 14.54 4.96
CA ILE A 104 -12.49 13.80 4.09
C ILE A 104 -12.41 14.47 2.71
N ALA A 105 -11.22 14.94 2.34
CA ALA A 105 -10.98 15.61 1.05
C ALA A 105 -11.07 14.66 -0.16
N VAL A 106 -10.78 13.37 0.02
CA VAL A 106 -10.82 12.35 -1.05
C VAL A 106 -12.27 11.98 -1.36
N THR A 107 -12.81 12.55 -2.44
CA THR A 107 -14.19 12.33 -2.88
C THR A 107 -14.35 11.16 -3.85
N ASN A 108 -13.34 10.89 -4.68
CA ASN A 108 -13.33 9.81 -5.68
C ASN A 108 -11.97 9.09 -5.67
N VAL A 109 -11.96 7.78 -5.91
CA VAL A 109 -10.76 6.94 -5.96
C VAL A 109 -10.77 6.04 -7.18
N THR A 110 -9.67 6.05 -7.95
CA THR A 110 -9.44 5.19 -9.11
C THR A 110 -8.51 4.03 -8.76
N GLY A 111 -9.03 2.82 -8.75
CA GLY A 111 -8.27 1.60 -8.48
C GLY A 111 -7.71 0.93 -9.73
N TRP A 112 -6.51 0.39 -9.62
CA TRP A 112 -5.76 -0.30 -10.68
C TRP A 112 -5.26 -1.65 -10.16
N LEU A 113 -5.27 -2.68 -11.00
CA LEU A 113 -4.58 -3.95 -10.72
C LEU A 113 -3.57 -4.20 -11.84
N LEU A 114 -2.28 -4.22 -11.52
CA LEU A 114 -1.19 -4.27 -12.49
C LEU A 114 -0.40 -5.57 -12.38
N LEU A 115 0.02 -6.10 -13.53
CA LEU A 115 0.93 -7.23 -13.64
C LEU A 115 2.37 -6.73 -13.80
N THR A 116 3.28 -7.25 -12.97
CA THR A 116 4.72 -6.95 -13.03
C THR A 116 5.53 -8.20 -13.34
N ASN A 117 6.74 -8.00 -13.87
CA ASN A 117 7.64 -9.08 -14.24
C ASN A 117 8.29 -9.69 -12.97
N PRO A 118 8.10 -10.99 -12.68
CA PRO A 118 8.66 -11.62 -11.48
C PRO A 118 10.19 -11.65 -11.46
N ALA A 119 10.86 -11.57 -12.62
CA ALA A 119 12.31 -11.47 -12.68
C ALA A 119 12.86 -10.09 -12.24
N GLN A 120 11.99 -9.09 -12.07
CA GLN A 120 12.32 -7.74 -11.56
C GLN A 120 11.80 -7.51 -10.13
N SER A 121 11.10 -8.49 -9.55
CA SER A 121 10.39 -8.34 -8.28
C SER A 121 11.25 -8.73 -7.08
N GLN A 122 11.06 -8.06 -5.94
CA GLN A 122 11.79 -8.36 -4.71
C GLN A 122 11.18 -9.59 -4.01
N PRO A 123 11.94 -10.68 -3.77
CA PRO A 123 11.40 -11.91 -3.18
C PRO A 123 10.79 -11.72 -1.79
N SER A 124 11.17 -10.65 -1.08
CA SER A 124 10.53 -10.23 0.19
C SER A 124 9.02 -10.12 0.07
N ASN A 125 8.53 -9.58 -1.05
CA ASN A 125 7.16 -9.09 -1.22
C ASN A 125 6.11 -10.21 -1.37
N LYS A 126 6.53 -11.50 -1.33
CA LYS A 126 5.64 -12.66 -1.44
C LYS A 126 4.70 -12.64 -2.68
N GLY A 127 5.14 -12.00 -3.76
CA GLY A 127 4.50 -11.96 -5.07
C GLY A 127 3.46 -10.83 -5.31
N TYR A 128 3.33 -9.87 -4.38
CA TYR A 128 2.39 -8.75 -4.48
C TYR A 128 2.84 -7.50 -3.69
N THR A 129 2.35 -6.31 -4.03
CA THR A 129 2.49 -5.10 -3.21
C THR A 129 1.35 -4.11 -3.49
N GLY A 130 1.07 -3.23 -2.52
CA GLY A 130 0.20 -2.07 -2.72
C GLY A 130 0.99 -0.80 -3.06
N LEU A 131 0.26 0.23 -3.46
CA LEU A 131 0.67 1.62 -3.57
C LEU A 131 -0.56 2.54 -3.61
N GLN A 132 -0.45 3.71 -3.00
CA GLN A 132 -1.41 4.81 -3.06
C GLN A 132 -0.77 6.07 -3.65
N PHE A 133 -1.56 6.89 -4.34
CA PHE A 133 -1.22 8.29 -4.65
C PHE A 133 -2.50 9.11 -4.79
N PRO A 134 -2.50 10.46 -4.77
CA PRO A 134 -3.73 11.23 -4.53
C PRO A 134 -4.91 10.89 -5.46
N GLY A 135 -5.94 10.25 -4.90
CA GLY A 135 -7.13 9.79 -5.62
C GLY A 135 -6.98 8.43 -6.33
N HIS A 136 -5.92 7.67 -6.09
CA HIS A 136 -5.59 6.42 -6.79
C HIS A 136 -5.09 5.32 -5.83
N ILE A 137 -5.47 4.08 -6.11
CA ILE A 137 -4.94 2.86 -5.48
C ILE A 137 -4.39 1.96 -6.58
N VAL A 138 -3.24 1.34 -6.34
CA VAL A 138 -2.60 0.42 -7.28
C VAL A 138 -2.23 -0.88 -6.55
N SER A 139 -2.92 -1.96 -6.90
CA SER A 139 -2.55 -3.32 -6.48
C SER A 139 -1.62 -3.92 -7.53
N ILE A 140 -0.44 -4.37 -7.13
CA ILE A 140 0.61 -4.87 -8.02
C ILE A 140 0.85 -6.36 -7.72
N PHE A 141 0.88 -7.20 -8.75
CA PHE A 141 1.15 -8.63 -8.63
C PHE A 141 2.18 -9.08 -9.68
N ASP A 142 3.22 -9.76 -9.22
CA ASP A 142 4.14 -10.51 -10.08
C ASP A 142 3.85 -12.02 -10.04
N THR A 143 3.57 -12.57 -8.86
CA THR A 143 3.39 -14.01 -8.64
C THR A 143 2.15 -14.28 -7.76
N PRO A 144 0.93 -14.24 -8.32
CA PRO A 144 -0.29 -14.60 -7.62
C PRO A 144 -0.26 -16.02 -7.08
N ASN A 145 -0.58 -16.18 -5.80
CA ASN A 145 -0.46 -17.43 -5.06
C ASN A 145 -1.48 -17.52 -3.91
N ASP A 146 -1.61 -18.71 -3.34
CA ASP A 146 -2.60 -19.04 -2.30
C ASP A 146 -2.42 -18.22 -1.00
N TYR A 147 -1.25 -17.59 -0.80
CA TYR A 147 -1.00 -16.67 0.32
C TYR A 147 -1.46 -15.23 0.00
N ASN A 148 -1.19 -14.70 -1.20
CA ASN A 148 -1.46 -13.29 -1.52
C ASN A 148 -2.84 -13.02 -2.14
N LEU A 149 -3.43 -13.96 -2.88
CA LEU A 149 -4.78 -13.80 -3.46
C LEU A 149 -5.87 -13.52 -2.40
N PRO A 150 -5.93 -14.24 -1.25
CA PRO A 150 -6.88 -13.94 -0.19
C PRO A 150 -6.64 -12.60 0.54
N ARG A 151 -5.47 -11.97 0.34
CA ARG A 151 -5.07 -10.72 0.99
C ARG A 151 -5.37 -9.47 0.17
N LEU A 152 -5.80 -9.62 -1.08
CA LEU A 152 -6.19 -8.50 -1.96
C LEU A 152 -7.23 -7.55 -1.32
N PRO A 153 -8.30 -8.01 -0.63
CA PRO A 153 -9.24 -7.11 0.03
C PRO A 153 -8.58 -6.24 1.10
N GLY A 154 -7.68 -6.84 1.90
CA GLY A 154 -6.92 -6.16 2.95
C GLY A 154 -6.00 -5.08 2.40
N LEU A 155 -5.20 -5.42 1.39
CA LEU A 155 -4.33 -4.49 0.67
C LEU A 155 -5.14 -3.30 0.12
N VAL A 156 -6.26 -3.53 -0.55
CA VAL A 156 -7.05 -2.45 -1.15
C VAL A 156 -7.62 -1.49 -0.10
N VAL A 157 -8.05 -1.97 1.07
CA VAL A 157 -8.54 -1.08 2.14
C VAL A 157 -7.41 -0.43 2.94
N HIS A 158 -6.25 -1.06 3.05
CA HIS A 158 -5.02 -0.48 3.61
C HIS A 158 -4.58 0.75 2.79
N GLU A 159 -4.45 0.61 1.47
CA GLU A 159 -4.15 1.74 0.57
C GLU A 159 -5.24 2.83 0.60
N LEU A 160 -6.51 2.43 0.69
CA LEU A 160 -7.62 3.37 0.85
C LEU A 160 -7.55 4.16 2.17
N HIS A 161 -7.13 3.51 3.26
CA HIS A 161 -6.95 4.16 4.55
C HIS A 161 -5.85 5.22 4.49
N HIS A 162 -4.73 4.90 3.85
CA HIS A 162 -3.67 5.88 3.59
C HIS A 162 -4.18 7.11 2.84
N LEU A 163 -5.01 6.95 1.79
CA LEU A 163 -5.62 8.08 1.09
C LEU A 163 -6.46 8.98 2.01
N VAL A 164 -7.16 8.40 2.99
CA VAL A 164 -7.90 9.18 4.01
C VAL A 164 -6.95 9.87 4.99
N ARG A 165 -6.02 9.14 5.61
CA ARG A 165 -5.16 9.71 6.66
C ARG A 165 -4.15 10.72 6.12
N LEU A 166 -3.61 10.53 4.92
CA LEU A 166 -2.73 11.51 4.25
C LEU A 166 -3.51 12.72 3.69
N GLY A 167 -4.82 12.59 3.47
CA GLY A 167 -5.70 13.73 3.22
C GLY A 167 -5.97 14.60 4.46
N LEU A 168 -5.76 14.06 5.67
CA LEU A 168 -5.92 14.75 6.95
C LEU A 168 -4.58 15.29 7.49
N TYR A 169 -3.52 14.50 7.36
CA TYR A 169 -2.16 14.78 7.84
C TYR A 169 -1.17 14.75 6.66
N PRO A 170 -1.21 15.75 5.75
CA PRO A 170 -0.49 15.72 4.49
C PRO A 170 1.01 15.87 4.67
N TRP A 171 1.76 15.00 3.99
CA TRP A 171 3.22 14.95 4.06
C TRP A 171 3.84 16.03 3.16
N THR A 172 4.65 16.90 3.76
CA THR A 172 5.22 18.08 3.08
C THR A 172 6.63 18.37 3.61
N PHE A 173 7.43 19.15 2.87
CA PHE A 173 8.74 19.61 3.38
C PHE A 173 8.62 20.52 4.61
N GLN A 174 7.44 21.12 4.85
CA GLN A 174 7.11 21.91 6.03
C GLN A 174 6.64 21.07 7.22
N GLN A 175 6.17 19.83 6.99
CA GLN A 175 5.78 18.84 8.00
C GLN A 175 6.48 17.51 7.69
N PRO A 176 7.81 17.45 7.92
CA PRO A 176 8.59 16.26 7.64
C PRO A 176 8.30 15.13 8.64
N TYR A 177 8.44 13.89 8.17
CA TYR A 177 8.14 12.68 8.92
C TYR A 177 8.72 12.63 10.33
N GLY A 178 7.85 12.46 11.33
CA GLY A 178 8.18 11.88 12.62
C GLY A 178 8.04 10.34 12.61
N VAL A 179 8.74 9.65 13.50
CA VAL A 179 8.59 8.19 13.70
C VAL A 179 7.14 7.86 14.09
N ALA A 180 6.54 8.65 14.98
CA ALA A 180 5.13 8.50 15.40
C ALA A 180 4.15 8.52 14.21
N ASP A 181 4.34 9.42 13.24
CA ASP A 181 3.43 9.55 12.10
C ASP A 181 3.47 8.35 11.16
N TYR A 182 4.66 7.83 10.88
CA TYR A 182 4.81 6.64 10.03
C TYR A 182 4.20 5.41 10.71
N ILE A 183 4.58 5.10 11.95
CA ILE A 183 4.07 3.90 12.64
C ILE A 183 2.55 3.96 12.87
N VAL A 184 1.98 5.15 13.10
CA VAL A 184 0.53 5.30 13.24
C VAL A 184 -0.18 5.28 11.88
N LEU A 185 0.43 5.74 10.78
CA LEU A 185 -0.13 5.52 9.44
C LEU A 185 -0.27 4.02 9.15
N GLU A 186 0.84 3.28 9.22
CA GLU A 186 0.88 1.84 8.92
C GLU A 186 -0.04 1.05 9.86
N GLY A 187 0.07 1.31 11.16
CA GLY A 187 -0.72 0.63 12.18
C GLY A 187 -2.23 0.85 12.05
N MET A 188 -2.64 2.03 11.56
CA MET A 188 -4.05 2.34 11.29
C MET A 188 -4.56 1.68 10.01
N ALA A 189 -3.75 1.66 8.94
CA ALA A 189 -4.10 1.02 7.69
C ALA A 189 -4.23 -0.52 7.82
N GLU A 190 -3.26 -1.17 8.49
CA GLU A 190 -3.34 -2.59 8.87
C GLU A 190 -4.52 -2.87 9.81
N SER A 191 -4.78 -1.99 10.80
CA SER A 191 -5.94 -2.15 11.69
C SER A 191 -7.27 -2.00 10.95
N PHE A 192 -7.35 -1.16 9.91
CA PHE A 192 -8.54 -1.04 9.07
C PHE A 192 -8.79 -2.30 8.23
N ALA A 193 -7.74 -2.87 7.67
CA ALA A 193 -7.78 -4.16 6.97
C ALA A 193 -8.23 -5.31 7.90
N ALA A 194 -7.63 -5.40 9.10
CA ALA A 194 -8.01 -6.37 10.12
C ALA A 194 -9.47 -6.19 10.60
N GLN A 195 -9.95 -4.95 10.75
CA GLN A 195 -11.32 -4.66 11.17
C GLN A 195 -12.38 -5.10 10.13
N LEU A 196 -12.03 -5.14 8.84
CA LEU A 196 -12.94 -5.54 7.76
C LEU A 196 -12.86 -7.03 7.40
N TYR A 197 -11.65 -7.59 7.28
CA TYR A 197 -11.44 -8.96 6.77
C TYR A 197 -10.75 -9.90 7.77
N GLY A 198 -10.51 -9.43 8.99
CA GLY A 198 -9.91 -10.19 10.09
C GLY A 198 -8.37 -10.23 10.04
N GLU A 199 -7.76 -10.66 11.15
CA GLU A 199 -6.30 -10.82 11.32
C GLU A 199 -5.61 -11.60 10.19
N ALA A 200 -6.35 -12.45 9.46
CA ALA A 200 -5.81 -13.25 8.37
C ALA A 200 -5.32 -12.43 7.16
N VAL A 201 -5.79 -11.19 6.96
CA VAL A 201 -5.31 -10.33 5.85
C VAL A 201 -4.11 -9.45 6.21
N VAL A 202 -3.76 -9.34 7.50
CA VAL A 202 -2.69 -8.47 8.00
C VAL A 202 -1.35 -8.81 7.33
N GLY A 203 -0.56 -7.78 7.04
CA GLY A 203 0.73 -7.89 6.38
C GLY A 203 1.75 -8.68 7.19
N TYR A 204 2.61 -9.42 6.48
CA TYR A 204 3.61 -10.28 7.13
C TYR A 204 4.67 -9.50 7.92
N TYR A 205 4.84 -8.21 7.62
CA TYR A 205 5.64 -7.27 8.40
C TYR A 205 5.21 -7.19 9.87
N VAL A 206 3.95 -7.49 10.16
CA VAL A 206 3.37 -7.55 11.51
C VAL A 206 3.36 -8.98 12.06
N THR A 207 3.10 -10.00 11.23
CA THR A 207 2.91 -11.38 11.71
C THR A 207 4.18 -12.21 11.86
N ASP A 208 5.23 -11.93 11.08
CA ASP A 208 6.43 -12.79 11.01
C ASP A 208 7.53 -12.38 12.01
N ILE A 209 7.29 -11.36 12.83
CA ILE A 209 8.22 -10.87 13.86
C ILE A 209 8.21 -11.76 15.11
N SER A 210 9.38 -12.05 15.69
CA SER A 210 9.43 -12.80 16.95
C SER A 210 9.05 -11.93 18.15
N VAL A 211 8.62 -12.54 19.26
CA VAL A 211 8.31 -11.82 20.51
C VAL A 211 9.53 -11.06 21.05
N ALA A 212 10.75 -11.57 20.83
CA ALA A 212 11.99 -10.90 21.21
C ALA A 212 12.30 -9.70 20.29
N ASP A 213 12.08 -9.85 18.99
CA ASP A 213 12.28 -8.77 18.02
C ASP A 213 11.24 -7.66 18.20
N LEU A 214 9.98 -7.99 18.47
CA LEU A 214 8.95 -7.01 18.80
C LEU A 214 9.26 -6.25 20.10
N ALA A 215 9.82 -6.93 21.12
CA ALA A 215 10.27 -6.27 22.34
C ALA A 215 11.44 -5.29 22.07
N THR A 216 12.41 -5.69 21.25
CA THR A 216 13.52 -4.83 20.79
C THR A 216 12.98 -3.63 19.99
N ALA A 217 12.11 -3.86 19.02
CA ALA A 217 11.48 -2.83 18.21
C ALA A 217 10.69 -1.84 19.08
N LYS A 218 9.90 -2.32 20.06
CA LYS A 218 9.20 -1.48 21.04
C LYS A 218 10.19 -0.56 21.79
N GLN A 219 11.35 -1.08 22.20
CA GLN A 219 12.37 -0.27 22.90
C GLN A 219 13.01 0.78 21.98
N VAL A 220 13.39 0.42 20.75
CA VAL A 220 14.00 1.34 19.78
C VAL A 220 13.00 2.44 19.38
N VAL A 221 11.74 2.10 19.10
CA VAL A 221 10.69 3.11 18.85
C VAL A 221 10.41 3.96 20.09
N ARG A 222 10.35 3.39 21.31
CA ARG A 222 10.15 4.19 22.55
C ARG A 222 11.26 5.25 22.72
N ALA A 223 12.50 4.90 22.39
CA ALA A 223 13.63 5.82 22.48
C ALA A 223 13.62 6.90 21.36
N GLY A 224 13.08 6.58 20.18
CA GLY A 224 13.08 7.44 18.99
C GLY A 224 11.73 8.02 18.57
N LEU A 225 10.66 7.90 19.39
CA LEU A 225 9.28 8.20 18.98
C LEU A 225 9.09 9.62 18.43
N GLY A 226 9.79 10.60 19.01
CA GLY A 226 9.81 12.01 18.58
C GLY A 226 10.94 12.36 17.60
N ALA A 227 11.67 11.38 17.05
CA ALA A 227 12.67 11.62 16.03
C ALA A 227 12.00 11.89 14.67
N SER A 228 12.65 12.73 13.85
CA SER A 228 12.17 13.10 12.52
C SER A 228 13.31 13.27 11.52
N GLY A 229 12.97 13.34 10.23
CA GLY A 229 13.95 13.38 9.13
C GLY A 229 14.18 12.00 8.52
N ASP A 230 15.42 11.50 8.54
CA ASP A 230 15.71 10.13 8.05
C ASP A 230 15.29 9.06 9.07
N ILE A 231 13.99 8.77 9.09
CA ILE A 231 13.41 7.76 9.97
C ILE A 231 13.47 6.33 9.42
N ARG A 232 14.12 6.08 8.26
CA ARG A 232 14.06 4.79 7.55
C ARG A 232 14.50 3.60 8.41
N GLY A 233 15.50 3.81 9.27
CA GLY A 233 15.96 2.80 10.24
C GLY A 233 14.91 2.38 11.27
N TYR A 234 13.99 3.26 11.67
CA TYR A 234 12.92 2.93 12.61
C TYR A 234 11.81 2.10 11.97
N ILE A 235 11.54 2.27 10.68
CA ILE A 235 10.37 1.64 10.03
C ILE A 235 10.75 0.32 9.35
N PHE A 236 11.86 0.30 8.60
CA PHE A 236 12.29 -0.86 7.80
C PHE A 236 13.33 -1.75 8.51
N GLY A 237 14.08 -1.20 9.47
CA GLY A 237 15.10 -1.93 10.24
C GLY A 237 16.47 -2.04 9.59
N ASP A 238 17.46 -2.46 10.38
CA ASP A 238 18.89 -2.44 10.08
C ASP A 238 19.30 -3.30 8.86
N HIS A 239 18.41 -4.17 8.37
CA HIS A 239 18.65 -5.02 7.20
C HIS A 239 18.86 -4.19 5.92
N PHE A 240 18.12 -3.09 5.76
CA PHE A 240 18.22 -2.21 4.57
C PHE A 240 19.27 -1.10 4.71
N ALA A 241 19.92 -0.98 5.88
CA ALA A 241 20.81 0.13 6.21
C ALA A 241 22.00 0.26 5.25
N GLU A 242 22.56 -0.87 4.80
CA GLU A 242 23.68 -0.90 3.85
C GLU A 242 23.22 -0.61 2.41
N GLN A 243 22.06 -1.15 2.00
CA GLN A 243 21.52 -0.97 0.65
C GLN A 243 21.02 0.46 0.40
N TRP A 244 20.37 1.08 1.40
CA TRP A 244 19.75 2.41 1.29
C TRP A 244 20.54 3.51 2.01
N GLN A 245 21.72 3.18 2.54
CA GLN A 245 22.68 4.11 3.13
C GLN A 245 22.07 4.96 4.28
N PHE A 246 21.59 4.29 5.33
CA PHE A 246 21.14 4.92 6.58
C PHE A 246 21.83 4.29 7.81
N PRO A 247 21.85 4.97 8.97
CA PRO A 247 22.50 4.42 10.17
C PRO A 247 21.78 3.19 10.73
N LYS A 248 22.53 2.16 11.13
CA LYS A 248 22.03 1.05 11.93
C LYS A 248 21.69 1.51 13.35
N ILE A 249 20.51 1.17 13.84
CA ILE A 249 19.99 1.60 15.17
C ILE A 249 19.58 0.41 16.06
N GLY A 250 19.84 -0.83 15.64
CA GLY A 250 19.42 -2.04 16.34
C GLY A 250 17.95 -2.42 16.08
N MET A 251 17.32 -1.88 15.04
CA MET A 251 15.92 -2.18 14.71
C MET A 251 15.80 -3.48 13.91
N PRO A 252 15.03 -4.49 14.36
CA PRO A 252 14.75 -5.70 13.58
C PRO A 252 14.02 -5.40 12.26
N PRO A 253 14.08 -6.30 11.26
CA PRO A 253 13.41 -6.10 9.98
C PRO A 253 11.93 -5.75 10.15
N PHE A 254 11.52 -4.63 9.55
CA PHE A 254 10.14 -4.10 9.58
C PHE A 254 9.56 -3.82 10.99
N GLY A 255 10.41 -3.72 12.03
CA GLY A 255 9.96 -3.59 13.42
C GLY A 255 9.03 -2.39 13.68
N GLY A 256 9.14 -1.30 12.91
CA GLY A 256 8.23 -0.16 13.01
C GLY A 256 6.80 -0.45 12.55
N TYR A 257 6.60 -1.33 11.57
CA TYR A 257 5.26 -1.76 11.12
C TYR A 257 4.56 -2.55 12.23
N ALA A 258 5.25 -3.55 12.80
CA ALA A 258 4.73 -4.35 13.92
C ALA A 258 4.46 -3.50 15.17
N VAL A 259 5.37 -2.57 15.52
CA VAL A 259 5.15 -1.62 16.62
C VAL A 259 3.96 -0.70 16.34
N GLY A 260 3.82 -0.19 15.12
CA GLY A 260 2.70 0.64 14.69
C GLY A 260 1.36 -0.06 14.86
N TYR A 261 1.25 -1.29 14.36
CA TYR A 261 0.06 -2.12 14.54
C TYR A 261 -0.27 -2.33 16.03
N HIS A 262 0.69 -2.80 16.83
CA HIS A 262 0.43 -3.07 18.25
C HIS A 262 0.15 -1.80 19.08
N LEU A 263 0.72 -0.66 18.71
CA LEU A 263 0.44 0.67 19.28
C LEU A 263 -1.01 1.09 19.04
N VAL A 264 -1.45 1.05 17.78
CA VAL A 264 -2.82 1.39 17.38
C VAL A 264 -3.82 0.41 18.01
N GLN A 265 -3.52 -0.88 17.99
CA GLN A 265 -4.33 -1.90 18.63
C GLN A 265 -4.46 -1.70 20.16
N ALA A 266 -3.43 -1.17 20.83
CA ALA A 266 -3.54 -0.77 22.24
C ALA A 266 -4.43 0.47 22.42
N TYR A 267 -4.28 1.50 21.57
CA TYR A 267 -5.12 2.69 21.56
C TYR A 267 -6.62 2.37 21.39
N LEU A 268 -6.96 1.56 20.39
CA LEU A 268 -8.35 1.17 20.09
C LEU A 268 -8.97 0.39 21.27
N ARG A 269 -8.27 -0.61 21.82
CA ARG A 269 -8.73 -1.36 23.01
C ARG A 269 -8.90 -0.49 24.26
N ARG A 270 -8.05 0.52 24.45
CA ARG A 270 -8.04 1.39 25.64
C ARG A 270 -9.07 2.51 25.59
N THR A 271 -9.34 3.04 24.39
CA THR A 271 -10.32 4.14 24.18
C THR A 271 -11.71 3.65 23.79
N GLY A 272 -11.84 2.42 23.27
CA GLY A 272 -13.09 1.89 22.74
C GLY A 272 -13.50 2.46 21.37
N LYS A 273 -12.64 3.27 20.74
CA LYS A 273 -12.87 3.86 19.41
C LYS A 273 -12.76 2.83 18.30
N THR A 274 -13.51 3.04 17.21
CA THR A 274 -13.26 2.34 15.95
C THR A 274 -12.06 2.92 15.20
N VAL A 275 -11.55 2.19 14.19
CA VAL A 275 -10.45 2.69 13.36
C VAL A 275 -10.86 3.98 12.63
N GLU A 276 -12.11 4.09 12.18
CA GLU A 276 -12.61 5.30 11.50
C GLU A 276 -12.64 6.51 12.43
N GLU A 277 -13.06 6.36 13.69
CA GLU A 277 -13.03 7.45 14.68
C GLU A 277 -11.59 7.88 14.99
N ALA A 278 -10.70 6.90 15.19
CA ALA A 278 -9.28 7.13 15.47
C ALA A 278 -8.52 7.71 14.26
N THR A 279 -9.03 7.58 13.03
CA THR A 279 -8.38 8.10 11.80
C THR A 279 -8.18 9.61 11.84
N PHE A 280 -9.04 10.33 12.58
CA PHE A 280 -8.99 11.78 12.76
C PHE A 280 -8.27 12.25 14.04
N ILE A 281 -7.52 11.36 14.70
CA ILE A 281 -6.72 11.70 15.88
C ILE A 281 -5.24 11.83 15.47
N PRO A 282 -4.54 12.90 15.94
CA PRO A 282 -3.10 13.07 15.73
C PRO A 282 -2.27 11.87 16.19
N SER A 283 -1.12 11.67 15.56
CA SER A 283 -0.26 10.50 15.77
C SER A 283 0.40 10.49 17.16
N ASP A 284 0.70 11.67 17.70
CA ASP A 284 1.22 11.89 19.04
C ASP A 284 0.15 11.70 20.12
N GLU A 285 -1.08 12.19 19.91
CA GLU A 285 -2.24 11.88 20.77
C GLU A 285 -2.49 10.37 20.85
N ILE A 286 -2.52 9.66 19.70
CA ILE A 286 -2.65 8.20 19.65
C ILE A 286 -1.50 7.54 20.44
N ALA A 287 -0.26 7.96 20.20
CA ALA A 287 0.91 7.35 20.83
C ALA A 287 0.98 7.56 22.35
N ALA A 288 0.51 8.72 22.84
CA ALA A 288 0.46 9.05 24.26
C ALA A 288 -0.72 8.36 24.97
N GLU A 289 -1.93 8.37 24.39
CA GLU A 289 -3.11 7.79 25.02
C GLU A 289 -3.10 6.25 25.02
N ALA A 290 -2.39 5.60 24.09
CA ALA A 290 -2.37 4.15 23.95
C ALA A 290 -1.91 3.38 25.21
N GLY A 291 -1.01 3.97 26.00
CA GLY A 291 -0.31 3.26 27.08
C GLY A 291 0.53 2.07 26.59
N TYR A 292 0.77 1.95 25.28
CA TYR A 292 1.52 0.83 24.70
C TYR A 292 2.99 0.87 25.12
N PHE A 293 3.57 2.07 25.18
CA PHE A 293 4.99 2.24 25.43
C PHE A 293 5.40 2.07 26.89
N ASP A 294 4.47 2.19 27.84
CA ASP A 294 4.73 2.13 29.28
C ASP A 294 5.65 0.96 29.68
#